data_AF-A0A8T2KI67-F1
#
_entry.id   AF-A0A8T2KI67-F1
#
_cell.length_a   1.000
_cell.length_b   1.000
_cell.length_c   1.000
_cell.angle_alpha   90.00
_cell.angle_beta   90.00
_cell.angle_gamma   90.00
#
_symmetry.space_group_name_H-M   'P 1'
#
loop_
_entity.id
_entity.type
_entity.pdbx_description
1 polymer ?
#
loop_
_entity_poly.entity_id
_entity_poly.type
_entity_poly.pdbx_seq_one_letter_code
_entity_poly.pdbx_strand_id
1 'polypeptide(L)'
;MESYISHLMKCLENIHRVIKKANDILSDISHPSVCSEILLSSRGTDYISGLLEVYRVSKKMESGMVIHNICHESIWFMFREIELSWNNLQAFLSVCPCILHKLPSPSTLNWSTNACHSDSAHCLRKCCSVCLVECLDVDLNGREAGDCLQVHEGQLYHASCANFWLHCVDFRLPVLSCNNYCTFCTILKDNKM
;
A
#
# COMPACT_ATOMS: atom_id res chain seq x y z
N MET A 1 -2.83 7.50 19.51
CA MET A 1 -1.66 6.85 18.88
C MET A 1 -1.84 5.34 18.84
N GLU A 2 -2.19 4.69 19.95
CA GLU A 2 -2.44 3.25 20.07
C GLU A 2 -3.55 2.72 19.12
N SER A 3 -4.66 3.46 18.98
CA SER A 3 -5.72 3.13 18.00
C SER A 3 -5.25 3.20 16.54
N TYR A 4 -4.27 4.04 16.21
CA TYR A 4 -3.77 4.16 14.84
C TYR A 4 -2.78 3.05 14.49
N ILE A 5 -1.88 2.70 15.42
CA ILE A 5 -1.01 1.53 15.29
C ILE A 5 -1.84 0.25 15.09
N SER A 6 -2.97 0.12 15.80
CA SER A 6 -3.90 -0.99 15.60
C SER A 6 -4.46 -1.05 14.17
N HIS A 7 -4.86 0.08 13.57
CA HIS A 7 -5.31 0.13 12.18
C HIS A 7 -4.22 -0.26 11.18
N LEU A 8 -2.98 0.22 11.41
CA LEU A 8 -1.83 -0.12 10.57
C LEU A 8 -1.52 -1.61 10.65
N MET A 9 -1.45 -2.18 11.86
CA MET A 9 -1.25 -3.60 12.07
C MET A 9 -2.34 -4.43 11.41
N LYS A 10 -3.61 -4.07 11.60
CA LYS A 10 -4.74 -4.73 10.95
C LYS A 10 -4.57 -4.72 9.42
N CYS A 11 -4.18 -3.60 8.83
CA CYS A 11 -3.93 -3.53 7.39
C CYS A 11 -2.82 -4.51 6.96
N LEU A 12 -1.66 -4.49 7.63
CA LEU A 12 -0.52 -5.34 7.32
C LEU A 12 -0.82 -6.84 7.47
N GLU A 13 -1.55 -7.22 8.52
CA GLU A 13 -2.01 -8.60 8.71
C GLU A 13 -2.89 -9.09 7.56
N ASN A 14 -3.78 -8.24 7.06
CA ASN A 14 -4.65 -8.57 5.93
C ASN A 14 -3.86 -8.61 4.60
N ILE A 15 -2.87 -7.73 4.41
CA ILE A 15 -1.94 -7.78 3.27
C ILE A 15 -1.19 -9.13 3.28
N HIS A 16 -0.58 -9.45 4.42
CA HIS A 16 0.14 -10.71 4.60
C HIS A 16 -0.77 -11.91 4.33
N ARG A 17 -2.00 -11.91 4.84
CA ARG A 17 -2.98 -12.97 4.60
C ARG A 17 -3.29 -13.17 3.12
N VAL A 18 -3.46 -12.09 2.35
CA VAL A 18 -3.75 -12.17 0.91
C VAL A 18 -2.56 -12.76 0.15
N ILE A 19 -1.34 -12.28 0.41
CA ILE A 19 -0.13 -12.76 -0.27
C ILE A 19 0.16 -14.22 0.13
N LYS A 20 0.06 -14.54 1.43
CA LYS A 20 0.26 -15.90 1.93
C LYS A 20 -0.74 -16.89 1.34
N LYS A 21 -2.01 -16.50 1.24
CA LYS A 21 -3.04 -17.34 0.58
C LYS A 21 -2.68 -17.63 -0.88
N ALA A 22 -2.07 -16.67 -1.59
CA ALA A 22 -1.60 -16.91 -2.95
C ALA A 22 -0.44 -17.92 -3.00
N ASN A 23 0.50 -17.84 -2.05
CA ASN A 23 1.57 -18.84 -1.91
C ASN A 23 1.00 -20.23 -1.66
N ASP A 24 0.05 -20.35 -0.74
CA ASP A 24 -0.56 -21.64 -0.39
C ASP A 24 -1.24 -22.26 -1.63
N ILE A 25 -2.03 -21.48 -2.37
CA ILE A 25 -2.68 -21.92 -3.61
C ILE A 25 -1.66 -22.41 -4.65
N LEU A 26 -0.58 -21.67 -4.87
CA LEU A 26 0.41 -22.04 -5.89
C LEU A 26 1.30 -23.21 -5.46
N SER A 27 1.58 -23.32 -4.16
CA SER A 27 2.36 -24.43 -3.59
C SER A 27 1.62 -25.76 -3.67
N ASP A 28 0.28 -25.73 -3.62
CA ASP A 28 -0.56 -26.93 -3.74
C ASP A 28 -0.67 -27.47 -5.19
N ILE A 29 -0.16 -26.74 -6.20
CA ILE A 29 -0.21 -27.18 -7.60
C ILE A 29 0.89 -28.21 -7.85
N SER A 30 0.50 -29.47 -8.03
CA SER A 30 1.44 -30.61 -8.14
C SER A 30 2.25 -30.64 -9.44
N HIS A 31 1.78 -29.99 -10.51
CA HIS A 31 2.43 -30.00 -11.83
C HIS A 31 2.77 -28.58 -12.32
N PRO A 32 4.06 -28.26 -12.57
CA PRO A 32 4.48 -26.94 -13.03
C PRO A 32 3.82 -26.46 -14.34
N SER A 33 3.45 -27.40 -15.22
CA SER A 33 2.72 -27.09 -16.46
C SER A 33 1.31 -26.56 -16.19
N VAL A 34 0.59 -27.15 -15.22
CA VAL A 34 -0.74 -26.70 -14.79
C VAL A 34 -0.65 -25.32 -14.12
N CYS A 35 0.39 -25.11 -13.29
CA CYS A 35 0.66 -23.81 -12.69
C CYS A 35 0.88 -22.73 -13.77
N SER A 36 1.70 -23.04 -14.78
CA SER A 36 1.97 -22.13 -15.89
C SER A 36 0.70 -21.81 -16.70
N GLU A 37 -0.13 -22.82 -17.00
CA GLU A 37 -1.39 -22.62 -17.72
C GLU A 37 -2.35 -21.70 -16.94
N ILE A 38 -2.52 -21.92 -15.64
CA ILE A 38 -3.37 -21.08 -14.79
C ILE A 38 -2.84 -19.64 -14.78
N LEU A 39 -1.55 -19.47 -14.54
CA LEU A 39 -0.90 -18.16 -14.47
C LEU A 39 -1.00 -17.36 -15.78
N LEU A 40 -1.02 -18.05 -16.93
CA LEU A 40 -1.16 -17.44 -18.27
C LEU A 40 -2.61 -17.18 -18.67
N SER A 41 -3.59 -17.74 -17.98
CA SER A 41 -5.01 -17.46 -18.22
C SER A 41 -5.35 -16.00 -17.89
N SER A 42 -6.40 -15.44 -18.51
CA SER A 42 -6.86 -14.07 -18.20
C SER A 42 -7.13 -13.88 -16.70
N ARG A 43 -7.85 -14.82 -16.09
CA ARG A 43 -8.13 -14.83 -14.65
C ARG A 43 -6.87 -14.92 -13.80
N GLY A 44 -5.90 -15.75 -14.19
CA GLY A 44 -4.62 -15.84 -13.51
C GLY A 44 -3.85 -14.54 -13.59
N THR A 45 -3.78 -13.92 -14.77
CA THR A 45 -3.11 -12.64 -14.94
C THR A 45 -3.77 -11.51 -14.15
N ASP A 46 -5.09 -11.45 -14.11
CA ASP A 46 -5.85 -10.46 -13.33
C ASP A 46 -5.63 -10.67 -11.82
N TYR A 47 -5.60 -11.93 -11.38
CA TYR A 47 -5.29 -12.28 -10.00
C TYR A 47 -3.88 -11.83 -9.59
N ILE A 48 -2.87 -12.11 -10.42
CA ILE A 48 -1.50 -11.65 -10.17
C ILE A 48 -1.43 -10.11 -10.16
N SER A 49 -2.11 -9.43 -11.08
CA SER A 49 -2.22 -7.97 -11.07
C SER A 49 -2.83 -7.43 -9.77
N GLY A 50 -3.86 -8.09 -9.25
CA GLY A 50 -4.43 -7.76 -7.93
C GLY A 50 -3.42 -7.95 -6.79
N LEU A 51 -2.66 -9.04 -6.79
CA LEU A 51 -1.61 -9.27 -5.79
C LEU A 51 -0.50 -8.22 -5.86
N LEU A 52 -0.10 -7.78 -7.05
CA LEU A 52 0.86 -6.70 -7.25
C LEU A 52 0.37 -5.39 -6.63
N GLU A 53 -0.91 -5.06 -6.79
CA GLU A 53 -1.51 -3.88 -6.14
C GLU A 53 -1.49 -4.00 -4.61
N VAL A 54 -1.83 -5.17 -4.06
CA VAL A 54 -1.78 -5.40 -2.60
C VAL A 54 -0.35 -5.23 -2.06
N TYR A 55 0.64 -5.77 -2.77
CA TYR A 55 2.04 -5.60 -2.39
C TYR A 55 2.51 -4.14 -2.52
N ARG A 56 2.07 -3.41 -3.56
CA ARG A 56 2.33 -1.96 -3.70
C ARG A 56 1.77 -1.17 -2.52
N VAL A 57 0.60 -1.53 -2.00
CA VAL A 57 0.04 -0.90 -0.79
C VAL A 57 0.98 -1.12 0.40
N SER A 58 1.54 -2.32 0.58
CA SER A 58 2.57 -2.59 1.61
C SER A 58 3.77 -1.64 1.48
N LYS A 59 4.30 -1.48 0.27
CA LYS A 59 5.46 -0.59 0.02
C LYS A 59 5.18 0.88 0.22
N LYS A 60 3.96 1.33 -0.09
CA LYS A 60 3.50 2.68 0.30
C LYS A 60 3.47 2.81 1.81
N MET A 61 2.88 1.84 2.53
CA MET A 61 2.83 1.85 3.99
C MET A 61 4.23 1.90 4.60
N GLU A 62 5.16 1.07 4.12
CA GLU A 62 6.57 1.04 4.57
C GLU A 62 7.22 2.43 4.42
N SER A 63 7.08 3.04 3.24
CA SER A 63 7.58 4.39 2.97
C SER A 63 6.94 5.43 3.89
N GLY A 64 5.63 5.35 4.11
CA GLY A 64 4.92 6.21 5.04
C GLY A 64 5.40 6.07 6.48
N MET A 65 5.67 4.86 6.95
CA MET A 65 6.24 4.66 8.29
C MET A 65 7.60 5.32 8.43
N VAL A 66 8.45 5.21 7.41
CA VAL A 66 9.78 5.87 7.39
C VAL A 66 9.64 7.39 7.41
N ILE A 67 8.79 7.96 6.56
CA ILE A 67 8.56 9.42 6.47
C ILE A 67 8.11 9.99 7.81
N HIS A 68 7.19 9.30 8.50
CA HIS A 68 6.64 9.75 9.77
C HIS A 68 7.39 9.22 11.00
N ASN A 69 8.56 8.60 10.79
CA ASN A 69 9.43 8.05 11.84
C ASN A 69 8.70 7.10 12.83
N ILE A 70 7.80 6.25 12.30
CA ILE A 70 7.06 5.27 13.09
C ILE A 70 7.92 4.01 13.24
N CYS A 71 8.48 3.82 14.44
CA CYS A 71 9.33 2.68 14.76
C CYS A 71 8.66 1.76 15.77
N HIS A 72 7.66 0.98 15.33
CA HIS A 72 6.99 -0.01 16.16
C HIS A 72 7.43 -1.42 15.76
N GLU A 73 7.94 -2.22 16.72
CA GLU A 73 8.56 -3.52 16.44
C GLU A 73 7.63 -4.48 15.69
N SER A 74 6.37 -4.59 16.12
CA SER A 74 5.41 -5.48 15.47
C SER A 74 5.10 -5.10 14.02
N ILE A 75 5.15 -3.80 13.69
CA ILE A 75 4.93 -3.31 12.32
C ILE A 75 6.10 -3.75 11.44
N TRP A 76 7.33 -3.55 11.91
CA TRP A 76 8.53 -3.93 11.17
C TRP A 76 8.68 -5.46 11.05
N PHE A 77 8.26 -6.20 12.07
CA PHE A 77 8.11 -7.65 11.98
C PHE A 77 7.14 -8.04 10.86
N MET A 78 5.96 -7.43 10.80
CA MET A 78 4.98 -7.71 9.76
C MET A 78 5.47 -7.37 8.34
N PHE A 79 6.23 -6.28 8.16
CA PHE A 79 6.85 -6.00 6.86
C PHE A 79 7.80 -7.13 6.43
N ARG A 80 8.62 -7.65 7.35
CA ARG A 80 9.51 -8.78 7.03
C ARG A 80 8.74 -10.04 6.63
N GLU A 81 7.64 -10.35 7.31
CA GLU A 81 6.77 -11.49 6.96
C GLU A 81 6.14 -11.32 5.57
N ILE A 82 5.73 -10.09 5.23
CA ILE A 82 5.22 -9.75 3.89
C ILE A 82 6.32 -9.92 2.84
N GLU A 83 7.52 -9.40 3.08
CA GLU A 83 8.66 -9.55 2.15
C GLU A 83 9.00 -11.02 1.91
N LEU A 84 9.05 -11.83 2.97
CA LEU A 84 9.32 -13.26 2.86
C LEU A 84 8.25 -13.95 2.01
N SER A 85 6.98 -13.67 2.28
CA SER A 85 5.86 -14.22 1.50
C SER A 85 5.91 -13.74 0.04
N TRP A 86 6.27 -12.48 -0.20
CA TRP A 86 6.39 -11.93 -1.55
C TRP A 86 7.53 -12.57 -2.33
N ASN A 87 8.70 -12.74 -1.72
CA ASN A 87 9.85 -13.39 -2.37
C ASN A 87 9.54 -14.84 -2.74
N ASN A 88 8.83 -15.57 -1.87
CA ASN A 88 8.35 -16.92 -2.19
C ASN A 88 7.39 -16.91 -3.38
N LEU A 89 6.46 -15.95 -3.42
CA LEU A 89 5.53 -15.79 -4.54
C LEU A 89 6.28 -15.52 -5.85
N GLN A 90 7.25 -14.60 -5.82
CA GLN A 90 8.08 -14.28 -6.98
C GLN A 90 8.83 -15.49 -7.52
N ALA A 91 9.28 -16.41 -6.66
CA ALA A 91 9.91 -17.65 -7.09
C ALA A 91 8.96 -18.50 -7.97
N PHE A 92 7.68 -18.61 -7.59
CA PHE A 92 6.66 -19.27 -8.45
C PHE A 92 6.43 -18.52 -9.76
N LEU A 93 6.34 -17.19 -9.71
CA LEU A 93 6.11 -16.37 -10.90
C LEU A 93 7.29 -16.40 -11.87
N SER A 94 8.50 -16.65 -11.39
CA SER A 94 9.71 -16.75 -12.21
C SER A 94 9.67 -17.90 -13.23
N VAL A 95 8.82 -18.91 -12.99
CA VAL A 95 8.57 -20.01 -13.93
C VAL A 95 7.86 -19.52 -15.20
N CYS A 96 7.23 -18.34 -15.15
CA CYS A 96 6.52 -17.70 -16.26
C CYS A 96 7.17 -16.35 -16.64
N PRO A 97 8.11 -16.32 -17.61
CA PRO A 97 8.86 -15.12 -17.98
C PRO A 97 7.99 -13.90 -18.32
N CYS A 98 6.84 -14.10 -18.95
CA CYS A 98 5.91 -13.02 -19.31
C CYS A 98 5.27 -12.33 -18.08
N ILE A 99 5.13 -13.03 -16.96
CA ILE A 99 4.62 -12.46 -15.70
C ILE A 99 5.72 -11.71 -14.97
N LEU A 100 6.96 -12.20 -15.09
CA LEU A 100 8.13 -11.53 -14.50
C LEU A 100 8.28 -10.09 -15.03
N HIS A 101 7.99 -9.86 -16.31
CA HIS A 101 7.98 -8.52 -16.90
C HIS A 101 6.91 -7.58 -16.31
N LYS A 102 5.88 -8.10 -15.63
CA LYS A 102 4.85 -7.30 -14.95
C LYS A 102 5.22 -6.94 -13.51
N LEU A 103 6.25 -7.55 -12.94
CA LEU A 103 6.71 -7.22 -11.59
C LEU A 103 7.26 -5.78 -11.56
N PRO A 104 6.79 -4.92 -10.64
CA PRO A 104 7.33 -3.58 -10.51
C PRO A 104 8.81 -3.65 -10.17
N SER A 105 9.63 -2.82 -10.82
CA SER A 105 11.04 -2.72 -10.48
C SER A 105 11.19 -2.11 -9.07
N PRO A 106 12.27 -2.45 -8.33
CA PRO A 106 12.48 -1.93 -6.97
C PRO A 106 12.46 -0.39 -6.90
N SER A 107 12.91 0.28 -7.96
CA SER A 107 12.90 1.75 -8.06
C SER A 107 11.50 2.35 -8.16
N THR A 108 10.51 1.63 -8.72
CA THR A 108 9.11 2.07 -8.78
C THR A 108 8.34 1.87 -7.47
N LEU A 109 8.94 1.16 -6.50
CA LEU A 109 8.34 0.88 -5.20
C LEU A 109 8.84 1.82 -4.09
N ASN A 110 9.78 2.70 -4.41
CA ASN A 110 10.29 3.67 -3.44
C ASN A 110 9.46 4.96 -3.47
N TRP A 111 8.61 5.14 -2.47
CA TRP A 111 7.75 6.33 -2.33
C TRP A 111 8.36 7.43 -1.44
N SER A 112 9.61 7.24 -0.99
CA SER A 112 10.29 8.21 -0.12
C SER A 112 10.79 9.47 -0.87
N THR A 113 10.99 9.40 -2.19
CA THR A 113 11.51 10.52 -3.01
C THR A 113 10.52 11.66 -3.24
N ASN A 114 9.25 11.48 -2.88
CA ASN A 114 8.25 12.54 -2.89
C ASN A 114 8.20 13.34 -1.58
N ALA A 115 9.11 13.08 -0.62
CA ALA A 115 9.31 13.93 0.55
C ALA A 115 9.90 15.27 0.10
N CYS A 116 9.03 16.20 -0.29
CA CYS A 116 9.44 17.54 -0.69
C CYS A 116 10.08 18.25 0.51
N HIS A 117 11.30 18.74 0.27
CA HIS A 117 12.03 19.68 1.10
C HIS A 117 11.15 20.87 1.52
N SER A 118 10.64 20.86 2.74
CA SER A 118 10.34 22.10 3.47
C SER A 118 10.25 21.79 4.96
N ASP A 119 10.82 22.65 5.79
CA ASP A 119 10.75 22.66 7.25
C ASP A 119 9.31 22.80 7.82
N SER A 120 8.28 22.48 7.04
CA SER A 120 6.89 22.47 7.49
C SER A 120 6.55 21.10 8.07
N ALA A 121 6.10 21.09 9.33
CA ALA A 121 5.69 19.88 10.03
C ALA A 121 4.73 19.03 9.17
N HIS A 122 5.08 17.76 8.94
CA HIS A 122 4.31 16.82 8.12
C HIS A 122 2.84 16.78 8.57
N CYS A 123 1.95 17.32 7.75
CA CYS A 123 0.52 17.34 8.06
C CYS A 123 -0.14 16.04 7.60
N LEU A 124 -0.57 15.21 8.55
CA LEU A 124 -1.29 13.96 8.27
C LEU A 124 -2.57 14.13 7.46
N ARG A 125 -3.15 15.34 7.38
CA ARG A 125 -4.33 15.60 6.53
C ARG A 125 -4.06 15.58 5.03
N LYS A 126 -2.79 15.71 4.61
CA LYS A 126 -2.39 15.58 3.21
C LYS A 126 -2.04 14.13 2.83
N CYS A 127 -1.97 13.26 3.82
CA CYS A 127 -1.54 11.89 3.65
C CYS A 127 -2.72 10.95 3.45
N CYS A 128 -2.48 9.86 2.73
CA CYS A 128 -3.41 8.75 2.67
C CYS A 128 -3.64 8.17 4.07
N SER A 129 -4.91 7.99 4.45
CA SER A 129 -5.23 7.49 5.79
C SER A 129 -4.89 6.02 6.05
N VAL A 130 -4.53 5.30 4.99
CA VAL A 130 -4.07 3.91 5.06
C VAL A 130 -2.55 3.83 5.07
N CYS A 131 -1.88 4.50 4.11
CA CYS A 131 -0.45 4.29 3.86
C CYS A 131 0.47 5.43 4.29
N LEU A 132 -0.06 6.55 4.80
CA LEU A 132 0.68 7.72 5.28
C LEU A 132 1.53 8.48 4.25
N VAL A 133 1.58 8.01 3.01
CA VAL A 133 2.21 8.74 1.90
C VAL A 133 1.28 9.85 1.43
N GLU A 134 1.85 10.99 1.05
CA GLU A 134 1.08 12.14 0.55
C GLU A 134 0.24 11.75 -0.68
N CYS A 135 -1.03 12.15 -0.67
CA CYS A 135 -1.88 12.05 -1.85
C CYS A 135 -1.63 13.31 -2.70
N LEU A 136 -0.65 13.23 -3.60
CA LEU A 136 -0.39 14.31 -4.56
C LEU A 136 -1.59 14.43 -5.50
N ASP A 137 -2.01 15.67 -5.75
CA ASP A 137 -3.03 15.97 -6.74
C ASP A 137 -2.48 15.63 -8.13
N VAL A 138 -3.19 14.76 -8.85
CA VAL A 138 -2.71 14.17 -10.12
C VAL A 138 -2.64 15.24 -11.22
N ASP A 139 -3.30 16.38 -11.01
CA ASP A 139 -3.47 17.45 -12.00
C ASP A 139 -2.19 18.22 -12.36
N LEU A 140 -1.06 18.06 -11.64
CA LEU A 140 0.12 18.90 -11.86
C LEU A 140 1.35 18.22 -12.48
N ASN A 141 1.45 16.89 -12.53
CA ASN A 141 2.75 16.25 -12.82
C ASN A 141 2.80 15.23 -13.96
N GLY A 142 1.71 15.00 -14.70
CA GLY A 142 1.76 14.24 -15.98
C GLY A 142 2.45 12.86 -15.90
N ARG A 143 2.48 12.24 -14.72
CA ARG A 143 3.08 10.92 -14.51
C ARG A 143 2.03 9.84 -14.76
N GLU A 144 2.48 8.76 -15.39
CA GLU A 144 1.73 7.56 -15.76
C GLU A 144 0.68 7.19 -14.71
N ALA A 145 -0.61 7.25 -15.09
CA ALA A 145 -1.79 6.72 -14.40
C ALA A 145 -1.59 6.45 -12.89
N GLY A 146 -1.17 7.49 -12.16
CA GLY A 146 -0.83 7.39 -10.75
C GLY A 146 -2.10 7.26 -9.94
N ASP A 147 -2.16 6.22 -9.11
CA ASP A 147 -3.25 5.88 -8.19
C ASP A 147 -4.07 7.10 -7.72
N CYS A 148 -5.29 7.24 -8.25
CA CYS A 148 -6.10 8.46 -8.11
C CYS A 148 -6.40 8.81 -6.66
N LEU A 149 -6.43 10.11 -6.35
CA LEU A 149 -6.86 10.60 -5.05
C LEU A 149 -8.39 10.41 -4.88
N GLN A 150 -8.78 9.82 -3.75
CA GLN A 150 -10.15 9.67 -3.31
C GLN A 150 -10.37 10.47 -2.03
N VAL A 151 -11.45 11.25 -1.99
CA VAL A 151 -11.85 12.01 -0.80
C VAL A 151 -13.11 11.37 -0.22
N HIS A 152 -13.02 10.87 1.01
CA HIS A 152 -14.16 10.28 1.73
C HIS A 152 -14.21 10.83 3.15
N GLU A 153 -15.35 11.40 3.54
CA GLU A 153 -15.54 12.04 4.87
C GLU A 153 -14.43 13.05 5.24
N GLY A 154 -13.88 13.75 4.25
CA GLY A 154 -12.80 14.72 4.44
C GLY A 154 -11.42 14.10 4.70
N GLN A 155 -11.27 12.79 4.50
CA GLN A 155 -10.00 12.07 4.51
C GLN A 155 -9.51 11.80 3.08
N LEU A 156 -8.20 11.75 2.91
CA LEU A 156 -7.55 11.43 1.65
C LEU A 156 -7.13 9.96 1.61
N TYR A 157 -7.29 9.35 0.44
CA TYR A 157 -6.83 8.01 0.16
C TYR A 157 -6.27 7.93 -1.25
N HIS A 158 -5.22 7.13 -1.46
CA HIS A 158 -4.99 6.61 -2.79
C HIS A 158 -6.05 5.54 -3.12
N ALA A 159 -6.52 5.50 -4.36
CA ALA A 159 -7.61 4.59 -4.76
C ALA A 159 -7.25 3.12 -4.51
N SER A 160 -6.00 2.69 -4.74
CA SER A 160 -5.58 1.30 -4.48
C SER A 160 -5.54 0.97 -2.99
N CYS A 161 -5.17 1.94 -2.15
CA CYS A 161 -5.24 1.80 -0.69
C CYS A 161 -6.68 1.69 -0.19
N ALA A 162 -7.59 2.55 -0.68
CA ALA A 162 -9.01 2.51 -0.31
C ALA A 162 -9.67 1.22 -0.80
N ASN A 163 -9.41 0.82 -2.05
CA ASN A 163 -9.91 -0.41 -2.64
C ASN A 163 -9.46 -1.62 -1.84
N PHE A 164 -8.16 -1.74 -1.53
CA PHE A 164 -7.66 -2.83 -0.71
C PHE A 164 -8.36 -2.87 0.66
N TRP A 165 -8.47 -1.71 1.32
CA TRP A 165 -9.08 -1.65 2.64
C TRP A 165 -10.53 -2.15 2.63
N LEU A 166 -11.35 -1.63 1.73
CA LEU A 166 -12.78 -1.96 1.64
C LEU A 166 -13.03 -3.42 1.27
N HIS A 167 -12.15 -4.02 0.46
CA HIS A 167 -12.32 -5.40 0.02
C HIS A 167 -11.68 -6.44 0.94
N CYS A 168 -10.64 -6.07 1.70
CA CYS A 168 -9.82 -7.05 2.41
C CYS A 168 -9.66 -6.80 3.91
N VAL A 169 -9.99 -5.60 4.41
CA VAL A 169 -9.69 -5.19 5.79
C VAL A 169 -10.95 -4.90 6.60
N ASP A 170 -11.76 -3.93 6.17
CA ASP A 170 -12.96 -3.49 6.86
C ASP A 170 -13.88 -2.72 5.91
N PHE A 171 -15.19 -2.72 6.20
CA PHE A 171 -16.18 -1.94 5.44
C PHE A 171 -16.11 -0.43 5.75
N ARG A 172 -15.41 -0.03 6.82
CA ARG A 172 -15.17 1.38 7.18
C ARG A 172 -13.72 1.77 6.98
N LEU A 173 -13.47 2.83 6.22
CA LEU A 173 -12.13 3.37 6.00
C LEU A 173 -11.53 3.95 7.30
N PRO A 174 -10.20 3.85 7.48
CA PRO A 174 -9.54 4.39 8.66
C PRO A 174 -9.44 5.91 8.53
N VAL A 175 -9.51 6.62 9.65
CA VAL A 175 -9.44 8.08 9.72
C VAL A 175 -8.11 8.48 10.35
N LEU A 176 -7.36 9.34 9.67
CA LEU A 176 -6.17 9.97 10.24
C LEU A 176 -6.55 11.19 11.07
N SER A 177 -6.15 11.18 12.33
CA SER A 177 -6.23 12.34 13.20
C SER A 177 -4.89 13.07 13.22
N CYS A 178 -4.87 14.30 12.70
CA CYS A 178 -3.71 15.17 12.81
C CYS A 178 -3.71 15.92 14.15
N ASN A 179 -2.52 16.19 14.70
CA ASN A 179 -2.40 16.92 15.96
C ASN A 179 -2.93 18.36 15.82
N ASN A 180 -3.56 18.88 16.89
CA ASN A 180 -4.14 20.23 16.93
C ASN A 180 -3.11 21.35 16.77
N TYR A 181 -1.82 21.05 17.00
CA TYR A 181 -0.70 21.99 16.83
C TYR A 181 -0.06 21.93 15.44
N CYS A 182 -0.62 21.16 14.50
CA CYS A 182 -0.12 21.17 13.12
C CYS A 182 -0.40 22.52 12.46
N THR A 183 0.65 23.23 12.05
CA THR A 183 0.57 24.58 11.46
C THR A 183 -0.42 24.66 10.29
N PHE A 184 -0.46 23.63 9.42
CA PHE A 184 -1.43 23.53 8.33
C PHE A 184 -2.89 23.43 8.85
N CYS A 185 -3.11 22.63 9.89
CA CYS A 185 -4.43 22.48 10.51
C CYS A 185 -4.87 23.75 11.23
N THR A 186 -3.94 24.51 11.83
CA THR A 186 -4.21 25.80 12.47
C THR A 186 -4.61 26.85 11.44
N ILE A 187 -3.83 27.00 10.36
CA ILE A 187 -4.14 27.94 9.26
C ILE A 187 -5.50 27.63 8.61
N LEU A 188 -5.85 26.35 8.42
CA LEU A 188 -7.17 25.97 7.89
C LEU A 188 -8.34 26.27 8.84
N LYS A 189 -8.11 26.28 10.16
CA LYS A 189 -9.14 26.70 11.13
C LYS A 189 -9.34 28.22 11.07
N ASP A 190 -8.25 28.98 10.96
CA ASP A 190 -8.30 30.44 10.92
C ASP A 190 -8.94 30.98 9.62
N ASN A 191 -8.82 30.26 8.50
CA ASN A 191 -9.47 30.62 7.23
C ASN A 191 -10.93 30.14 7.10
N LYS A 192 -11.49 29.49 8.13
CA LYS A 192 -12.91 29.07 8.20
C LYS A 192 -13.75 29.93 9.16
N MET A 193 -13.19 31.01 9.70
CA MET A 193 -13.91 32.12 10.35
C MET A 193 -14.04 33.29 9.40
#